data_AF-A0A0F2PJH3-F1
#
_entry.id   AF-A0A0F2PJH3-F1
#
_cell.length_a   1.000
_cell.length_b   1.000
_cell.length_c   1.000
_cell.angle_alpha   90.00
_cell.angle_beta   90.00
_cell.angle_gamma   90.00
#
_symmetry.space_group_name_H-M   'P 1'
#
loop_
_entity.id
_entity.type
_entity.pdbx_description
1 polymer ?
#
loop_
_entity_poly.entity_id
_entity_poly.type
_entity_poly.pdbx_seq_one_letter_code
_entity_poly.pdbx_strand_id
1 'polypeptide(L)' 'MRDARRKGLITISDSATAGDGRDPAGIYFGTNSGSVFASRDEGDSWDEIARHLPTVLAVEVLDCG' A
#
# COMPACT_ATOMS: atom_id res chain seq x y z
N MET A 1 25.41 11.91 10.03
CA MET A 1 25.12 12.96 9.03
C MET A 1 24.64 12.24 7.76
N ARG A 2 23.53 12.71 7.16
CA ARG A 2 22.53 11.99 6.31
C ARG A 2 21.44 11.32 7.16
N ASP A 3 20.53 12.08 7.78
CA ASP A 3 19.53 13.05 7.26
C ASP A 3 18.19 12.36 6.96
N ALA A 4 17.14 13.03 7.42
CA ALA A 4 15.81 12.50 7.68
C ALA A 4 14.91 12.57 6.43
N ARG A 5 13.63 12.21 6.63
CA ARG A 5 12.44 12.68 5.89
C ARG A 5 11.97 11.81 4.71
N ARG A 6 11.06 10.87 4.99
CA ARG A 6 9.58 11.02 4.86
C ARG A 6 8.94 9.64 4.93
N LYS A 7 8.20 9.36 6.00
CA LYS A 7 7.34 8.18 6.12
C LYS A 7 5.95 8.62 5.63
N GLY A 8 5.56 8.20 4.43
CA GLY A 8 4.19 8.34 3.96
C GLY A 8 3.32 7.35 4.73
N LEU A 9 2.64 7.83 5.78
CA LEU A 9 1.61 7.06 6.47
C LEU A 9 0.27 7.65 6.07
N ILE A 10 -0.52 6.89 5.31
CA ILE A 10 -1.94 7.14 5.16
C ILE A 10 -2.63 5.98 5.84
N THR A 11 -3.31 6.26 6.94
CA THR A 11 -4.14 5.29 7.67
C THR A 11 -5.59 5.67 7.43
N ILE A 12 -6.34 4.79 6.78
CA ILE A 12 -7.79 4.74 6.85
C ILE A 12 -8.18 3.34 7.32
N SER A 13 -8.76 3.23 8.52
CA SER A 13 -9.39 1.99 9.02
C SER A 13 -10.76 1.84 8.35
N ASP A 14 -11.19 0.69 7.83
CA ASP A 14 -11.07 -0.70 8.30
C ASP A 14 -10.30 -1.69 7.38
N SER A 15 -9.56 -1.20 6.39
CA SER A 15 -8.74 -2.02 5.49
C SER A 15 -7.38 -1.36 5.28
N ALA A 16 -6.32 -2.08 5.65
CA ALA A 16 -4.96 -1.56 5.72
C ALA A 16 -4.51 -0.97 4.38
N THR A 17 -4.14 0.31 4.35
CA THR A 17 -3.72 1.04 3.14
C THR A 17 -2.28 1.56 3.28
N ALA A 18 -1.53 1.61 2.18
CA ALA A 18 -0.21 2.23 2.08
C ALA A 18 0.02 2.87 0.70
N GLY A 19 0.89 3.88 0.61
CA GLY A 19 1.26 4.54 -0.65
C GLY A 19 2.77 4.51 -0.92
N ASP A 20 3.18 4.49 -2.19
CA ASP A 20 4.59 4.66 -2.59
C ASP A 20 4.92 6.13 -2.94
N GLY A 21 6.19 6.52 -2.83
CA GLY A 21 6.63 7.92 -3.03
C GLY A 21 6.80 8.34 -4.49
N ARG A 22 6.18 7.63 -5.43
CA ARG A 22 6.36 7.83 -6.88
C ARG A 22 5.35 8.83 -7.44
N ASP A 23 5.58 9.22 -8.69
CA ASP A 23 4.68 10.05 -9.48
C ASP A 23 4.43 9.34 -10.83
N PRO A 24 3.23 8.76 -11.06
CA PRO A 24 2.08 8.70 -10.15
C PRO A 24 2.32 7.82 -8.91
N ALA A 25 1.65 8.16 -7.81
CA ALA A 25 1.78 7.40 -6.55
C ALA A 25 1.04 6.06 -6.63
N GLY A 26 1.72 4.99 -6.22
CA GLY A 26 1.10 3.69 -6.03
C GLY A 26 0.29 3.64 -4.73
N ILE A 27 -0.87 2.98 -4.75
CA ILE A 27 -1.75 2.77 -3.58
C ILE A 27 -1.95 1.28 -3.39
N TYR A 28 -1.88 0.80 -2.16
CA TYR A 28 -1.96 -0.62 -1.83
C TYR A 28 -2.95 -0.81 -0.69
N PHE A 29 -3.79 -1.86 -0.74
CA PHE A 29 -4.59 -2.24 0.41
C PHE A 29 -4.81 -3.74 0.58
N GLY A 30 -5.02 -4.16 1.82
CA GLY A 30 -5.30 -5.54 2.20
C GLY A 30 -6.71 -5.72 2.74
N THR A 31 -7.39 -6.80 2.34
CA THR A 31 -8.74 -7.12 2.79
C THR A 31 -8.76 -8.16 3.92
N ASN A 32 -9.84 -8.17 4.70
CA ASN A 32 -10.05 -9.20 5.72
C ASN A 32 -10.23 -10.61 5.15
N SER A 33 -10.56 -10.72 3.86
CA SER A 33 -10.70 -11.99 3.12
C SER A 33 -9.36 -12.55 2.62
N GLY A 34 -8.23 -11.86 2.85
CA GLY A 34 -6.91 -12.38 2.48
C GLY A 34 -6.44 -12.02 1.07
N SER A 35 -6.94 -10.93 0.50
CA SER A 35 -6.48 -10.38 -0.77
C SER A 35 -5.70 -9.08 -0.56
N VAL A 36 -4.74 -8.81 -1.44
CA VAL A 36 -4.01 -7.54 -1.50
C VAL A 36 -4.16 -6.96 -2.91
N PHE A 37 -4.55 -5.70 -2.96
CA PHE A 37 -4.73 -4.95 -4.19
C PHE A 37 -3.70 -3.84 -4.29
N ALA A 38 -3.30 -3.53 -5.52
CA ALA A 38 -2.42 -2.42 -5.83
C ALA A 38 -2.99 -1.61 -7.00
N SER A 39 -2.87 -0.30 -6.89
CA SER A 39 -2.99 0.65 -7.98
C SER A 39 -1.62 1.29 -8.20
N ARG A 40 -1.29 1.56 -9.46
CA ARG A 40 -0.06 2.27 -9.86
C ARG A 40 -0.36 3.61 -10.53
N ASP A 41 -1.62 4.02 -10.47
CA ASP A 41 -2.22 5.15 -11.15
C ASP A 41 -3.17 5.89 -10.20
N GLU A 42 -2.75 6.08 -8.95
CA GLU A 42 -3.47 6.87 -7.94
C GLU A 42 -4.90 6.41 -7.64
N GLY A 43 -5.22 5.16 -7.92
CA GLY A 43 -6.51 4.52 -7.67
C GLY A 43 -7.43 4.42 -8.89
N ASP A 44 -6.97 4.84 -10.09
CA ASP A 44 -7.76 4.75 -11.33
C ASP A 44 -8.01 3.29 -11.75
N SER A 45 -7.01 2.41 -11.59
CA SER A 45 -7.12 0.97 -11.84
C SER A 45 -6.47 0.13 -10.74
N TRP A 46 -6.94 -1.11 -10.60
CA TRP A 46 -6.58 -2.00 -9.51
C TRP A 46 -6.25 -3.41 -9.98
N ASP A 47 -5.13 -3.93 -9.51
CA ASP A 47 -4.69 -5.32 -9.70
C ASP A 47 -4.73 -6.08 -8.36
N GLU A 48 -5.27 -7.30 -8.35
CA GLU A 48 -5.12 -8.23 -7.23
C GLU A 48 -3.72 -8.86 -7.30
N ILE A 49 -2.80 -8.39 -6.46
CA ILE A 49 -1.39 -8.79 -6.49
C ILE A 49 -1.05 -9.95 -5.54
N ALA A 50 -1.93 -10.25 -4.58
CA ALA A 50 -1.85 -11.44 -3.73
C ALA A 50 -3.23 -11.89 -3.26
N ARG A 51 -3.39 -13.20 -3.02
CA ARG A 51 -4.65 -13.82 -2.55
C ARG A 51 -4.40 -15.07 -1.73
N HIS A 52 -5.43 -15.56 -1.07
CA HIS A 52 -5.39 -16.72 -0.17
C HIS A 52 -4.48 -16.54 1.04
N LEU A 53 -4.29 -15.29 1.47
CA LEU A 53 -3.64 -14.98 2.73
C LEU A 53 -4.63 -15.13 3.89
N PRO A 54 -4.16 -15.24 5.14
CA PRO A 54 -4.96 -14.87 6.29
C PRO A 54 -5.42 -13.41 6.20
N THR A 55 -6.32 -12.99 7.10
CA THR A 55 -6.75 -11.59 7.23
C THR A 55 -5.56 -10.63 7.20
N VAL A 56 -5.56 -9.71 6.24
CA VAL A 56 -4.47 -8.75 6.07
C VAL A 56 -4.70 -7.56 6.98
N LEU A 57 -3.94 -7.50 8.08
CA LEU A 57 -4.10 -6.48 9.12
C LEU A 57 -3.32 -5.19 8.84
N ALA A 58 -2.27 -5.28 8.03
CA ALA A 58 -1.40 -4.16 7.67
C ALA A 58 -0.78 -4.42 6.29
N VAL A 59 -0.60 -3.36 5.51
CA VAL A 59 0.21 -3.36 4.29
C VAL A 59 1.27 -2.30 4.48
N GLU A 60 2.54 -2.66 4.26
CA GLU A 60 3.66 -1.72 4.29
C GLU A 60 4.34 -1.71 2.94
N VAL A 61 4.70 -0.51 2.48
CA VAL A 61 5.45 -0.31 1.25
C VAL A 61 6.88 0.06 1.61
N LEU A 62 7.83 -0.75 1.15
CA LEU A 62 9.24 -0.43 1.19
C LEU A 62 9.64 0.14 -0.16
N ASP A 63 9.90 1.45 -0.20
CA ASP A 63 10.50 2.09 -1.37
C ASP A 63 12.02 2.18 -1.19
N CYS A 64 12.73 1.53 -2.09
CA CYS A 64 14.18 1.64 -2.23
C CYS A 64 14.40 2.64 -3.37
N GLY A 65 14.52 3.93 -3.06
CA GLY A 65 14.85 4.96 -4.05
C GLY A 65 16.15 4.68 -4.80
#